data_AF-A0A3E2HAP8-F1
#
_entry.id   AF-A0A3E2HAP8-F1
#
_cell.length_a   1.000
_cell.length_b   1.000
_cell.length_c   1.000
_cell.angle_alpha   90.00
_cell.angle_beta   90.00
_cell.angle_gamma   90.00
#
_symmetry.space_group_name_H-M   'P 1'
#
loop_
_entity.id
_entity.type
_entity.pdbx_description
1 polymer ?
#
loop_
_entity_poly.entity_id
_entity_poly.type
_entity_poly.pdbx_seq_one_letter_code
_entity_poly.pdbx_strand_id
1 'polypeptide(L)'
;MIKPCWFWMKRRTTAKGASKSRAEAVKAWEKCWKDLSQSQIQAWIERIPFHIQEIIRIEGGNDYKEGRPKQFKKGKKKDIQQNEDDEWEEISSTVVSIGVG
;
A
#
# COMPACT_ATOMS: atom_id res chain seq x y z
N MET A 1 1.84 10.35 4.95
CA MET A 1 0.92 9.67 4.00
C MET A 1 1.59 9.38 2.66
N ILE A 2 2.63 8.53 2.67
CA ILE A 2 3.30 8.03 1.44
C ILE A 2 2.88 6.59 1.10
N LYS A 3 2.37 5.86 2.10
CA LYS A 3 1.92 4.47 2.04
C LYS A 3 1.05 4.16 0.80
N PRO A 4 -0.05 4.89 0.50
CA PRO A 4 -0.89 4.55 -0.66
C PRO A 4 -0.15 4.70 -1.99
N CYS A 5 0.71 5.72 -2.12
CA CYS A 5 1.54 5.91 -3.31
C CYS A 5 2.58 4.80 -3.46
N TRP A 6 3.30 4.49 -2.37
CA TRP A 6 4.29 3.42 -2.36
C TRP A 6 3.69 2.06 -2.73
N PHE A 7 2.57 1.64 -2.12
CA PHE A 7 1.91 0.39 -2.47
C PHE A 7 1.46 0.35 -3.94
N TRP A 8 0.95 1.47 -4.45
CA TRP A 8 0.52 1.57 -5.84
C TRP A 8 1.68 1.44 -6.82
N MET A 9 2.81 2.09 -6.53
CA MET A 9 4.01 2.03 -7.35
C MET A 9 4.69 0.67 -7.27
N LYS A 10 4.87 0.12 -6.06
CA LYS A 10 5.48 -1.21 -5.82
C LYS A 10 4.78 -2.27 -6.67
N ARG A 11 3.45 -2.37 -6.59
CA ARG A 11 2.68 -3.34 -7.40
C ARG A 11 2.92 -3.20 -8.90
N ARG A 12 3.11 -1.98 -9.41
CA ARG A 12 3.33 -1.73 -10.86
C ARG A 12 4.77 -2.01 -11.28
N THR A 13 5.74 -1.64 -10.47
CA THR A 13 7.15 -1.84 -10.80
C THR A 13 7.59 -3.29 -10.60
N THR A 14 6.92 -4.06 -9.73
CA THR A 14 7.22 -5.49 -9.49
C THR A 14 6.25 -6.46 -10.17
N ALA A 15 5.24 -5.97 -10.91
CA ALA A 15 4.24 -6.82 -11.59
C ALA A 15 4.86 -7.86 -12.55
N LYS A 16 6.05 -7.59 -13.08
CA LYS A 16 6.78 -8.45 -14.03
C LYS A 16 7.95 -9.19 -13.37
N GLY A 17 7.99 -9.25 -12.05
CA GLY A 17 9.10 -9.79 -11.28
C GLY A 17 10.18 -8.76 -10.97
N ALA A 18 11.27 -9.22 -10.37
CA ALA A 18 12.39 -8.38 -9.98
C ALA A 18 13.15 -7.84 -11.20
N SER A 19 13.57 -6.58 -11.16
CA SER A 19 14.44 -5.99 -12.18
C SER A 19 15.81 -6.66 -12.16
N LYS A 20 16.40 -6.87 -13.34
CA LYS A 20 17.70 -7.55 -13.48
C LYS A 20 18.88 -6.62 -13.17
N SER A 21 18.63 -5.30 -13.14
CA SER A 21 19.63 -4.29 -12.82
C SER A 21 19.03 -3.10 -12.10
N ARG A 22 19.85 -2.36 -11.36
CA ARG A 22 19.47 -1.09 -10.73
C ARG A 22 18.98 -0.06 -11.76
N ALA A 23 19.64 0.02 -12.93
CA ALA A 23 19.28 0.97 -13.97
C ALA A 23 17.87 0.71 -14.52
N GLU A 24 17.50 -0.55 -14.69
CA GLU A 24 16.15 -0.96 -15.09
C GLU A 24 15.12 -0.62 -14.02
N ALA A 25 15.42 -0.89 -12.74
CA ALA A 25 14.55 -0.55 -11.62
C ALA A 25 14.27 0.96 -11.55
N VAL A 26 15.30 1.80 -11.71
CA VAL A 26 15.17 3.27 -11.72
C VAL A 26 14.29 3.72 -12.89
N LYS A 27 14.55 3.23 -14.10
CA LYS A 27 13.73 3.58 -15.28
C LYS A 27 12.27 3.18 -15.10
N ALA A 28 12.00 2.00 -14.55
CA ALA A 28 10.65 1.53 -14.28
C ALA A 28 9.96 2.41 -13.22
N TRP A 29 10.69 2.80 -12.18
CA TRP A 29 10.18 3.67 -11.13
C TRP A 29 9.85 5.09 -11.64
N GLU A 30 10.78 5.71 -12.38
CA GLU A 30 10.57 7.04 -12.99
C GLU A 30 9.40 7.05 -13.97
N LYS A 31 9.30 6.00 -14.81
CA LYS A 31 8.16 5.84 -15.71
C LYS A 31 6.85 5.71 -14.92
N CYS A 32 6.83 4.84 -13.91
CA CYS A 32 5.65 4.66 -13.06
C CYS A 32 5.24 5.96 -12.35
N TRP A 33 6.20 6.80 -11.96
CA TRP A 33 5.94 8.11 -11.36
C TRP A 33 5.33 9.08 -12.37
N LYS A 34 5.84 9.13 -13.60
CA LYS A 34 5.29 9.97 -14.68
C LYS A 34 3.89 9.55 -15.10
N ASP A 35 3.61 8.24 -15.08
CA ASP A 35 2.29 7.67 -15.42
C ASP A 35 1.26 7.83 -14.29
N LEU A 36 1.67 8.28 -13.10
CA LEU A 36 0.78 8.47 -11.96
C LEU A 36 -0.11 9.70 -12.17
N SER A 37 -1.43 9.47 -12.23
CA SER A 37 -2.38 10.57 -12.43
C SER A 37 -2.48 11.47 -11.20
N GLN A 38 -2.59 12.79 -11.44
CA GLN A 38 -2.78 13.76 -10.37
C GLN A 38 -4.08 13.55 -9.58
N SER A 39 -5.15 13.09 -10.23
CA SER A 39 -6.41 12.77 -9.56
C SER A 39 -6.26 11.64 -8.53
N GLN A 40 -5.37 10.67 -8.77
CA GLN A 40 -5.07 9.64 -7.77
C GLN A 40 -4.30 10.19 -6.58
N ILE A 41 -3.32 11.07 -6.83
CA ILE A 41 -2.56 11.75 -5.77
C ILE A 41 -3.52 12.58 -4.91
N GLN A 42 -4.36 13.38 -5.54
CA GLN A 42 -5.39 14.18 -4.86
C GLN A 42 -6.32 13.29 -4.02
N ALA A 43 -6.82 12.19 -4.57
CA ALA A 43 -7.68 11.27 -3.82
C ALA A 43 -6.99 10.61 -2.61
N TRP A 44 -5.66 10.49 -2.60
CA TRP A 44 -4.92 10.04 -1.41
C TRP A 44 -4.75 11.15 -0.38
N ILE A 45 -4.51 12.39 -0.84
CA ILE A 45 -4.40 13.57 0.02
C ILE A 45 -5.74 13.87 0.72
N GLU A 46 -6.84 13.82 -0.03
CA GLU A 46 -8.19 14.09 0.49
C GLU A 46 -8.66 13.07 1.55
N ARG A 47 -7.98 11.92 1.67
CA ARG A 47 -8.27 10.93 2.72
C ARG A 47 -7.59 11.26 4.05
N ILE A 48 -6.59 12.13 4.07
CA ILE A 48 -5.82 12.47 5.27
C ILE A 48 -6.74 12.91 6.44
N PRO A 49 -7.73 13.81 6.24
CA PRO A 49 -8.62 14.23 7.33
C PRO A 49 -9.38 13.06 7.97
N PHE A 50 -9.89 12.13 7.16
CA PHE A 50 -10.56 10.92 7.66
C PHE A 50 -9.62 10.08 8.53
N HIS A 51 -8.39 9.83 8.06
CA HIS A 51 -7.40 9.07 8.83
C HIS A 51 -7.05 9.74 10.17
N ILE A 52 -6.93 11.07 10.19
CA ILE A 52 -6.68 11.84 11.42
C ILE A 52 -7.85 11.68 12.41
N GLN A 53 -9.09 11.83 11.94
CA GLN A 53 -10.28 11.66 12.78
C GLN A 53 -10.35 10.25 13.38
N GLU A 54 -10.00 9.25 12.58
CA GLU A 54 -10.03 7.85 13.00
C GLU A 54 -8.97 7.54 14.05
N ILE A 55 -7.75 8.08 13.90
CA ILE A 55 -6.67 7.99 14.91
C ILE A 55 -7.10 8.64 16.22
N ILE A 56 -7.73 9.82 16.16
CA ILE A 56 -8.26 10.50 17.36
C ILE A 56 -9.32 9.63 18.05
N ARG A 57 -10.22 9.01 17.28
CA ARG A 57 -11.29 8.14 17.83
C ARG A 57 -10.73 6.95 18.62
N ILE A 58 -9.60 6.40 18.19
CA ILE A 58 -8.96 5.25 18.83
C ILE A 58 -7.78 5.66 19.73
N GLU A 59 -7.78 6.91 20.21
CA GLU A 59 -6.82 7.44 21.19
C GLU A 59 -5.35 7.27 20.76
N GLY A 60 -5.08 7.35 19.45
CA GLY A 60 -3.73 7.20 18.90
C GLY A 60 -3.35 5.79 18.45
N GLY A 61 -4.25 4.81 18.55
CA GLY A 61 -4.06 3.46 18.00
C GLY A 61 -3.96 3.42 16.46
N ASN A 62 -3.70 2.24 15.90
CA ASN A 62 -3.61 2.00 14.46
C ASN A 62 -4.61 0.93 13.94
N ASP A 63 -5.51 0.46 14.79
CA ASP A 63 -6.36 -0.71 14.52
C ASP A 63 -7.62 -0.39 13.69
N TYR A 64 -7.68 0.79 13.09
CA TYR A 64 -8.80 1.15 12.24
C TYR A 64 -8.64 0.57 10.83
N LYS A 65 -9.75 0.12 10.25
CA LYS A 65 -9.74 -0.46 8.90
C LYS A 65 -9.37 0.62 7.87
N GLU A 66 -8.11 0.64 7.46
CA GLU A 66 -7.64 1.46 6.35
C GLU A 66 -8.29 0.99 5.02
N GLY A 67 -9.08 1.84 4.36
CA GLY A 67 -9.73 1.48 3.08
C GLY A 67 -10.76 2.49 2.59
N ARG A 68 -11.17 2.42 1.30
CA ARG A 68 -12.32 3.20 0.81
C ARG A 68 -13.59 2.64 1.46
N PRO A 69 -14.47 3.47 2.04
CA PRO A 69 -15.76 2.99 2.54
C PRO A 69 -16.56 2.35 1.40
N LYS A 70 -17.31 1.27 1.71
CA LYS A 70 -18.01 0.41 0.73
C LYS A 70 -18.87 1.19 -0.27
N GLN A 71 -19.37 2.37 0.12
CA GLN A 71 -20.18 3.26 -0.71
C GLN A 71 -19.50 3.75 -2.01
N PHE A 72 -18.17 3.65 -2.14
CA PHE A 72 -17.45 4.01 -3.38
C PHE A 72 -16.99 2.81 -4.22
N LYS A 73 -17.43 1.59 -3.90
CA LYS A 73 -17.06 0.38 -4.66
C LYS A 73 -18.00 0.18 -5.86
N LYS A 74 -17.74 0.87 -6.98
CA LYS A 74 -18.21 0.41 -8.30
C LYS A 74 -17.20 -0.59 -8.86
N GLY A 75 -17.63 -1.84 -9.07
CA GLY A 75 -16.91 -2.86 -9.86
C GLY A 75 -16.22 -3.96 -9.04
N LYS A 76 -16.56 -5.22 -9.34
CA LYS A 76 -16.11 -6.46 -8.70
C LYS A 76 -14.62 -6.75 -8.92
N LYS A 77 -13.95 -7.25 -7.86
CA LYS A 77 -13.20 -8.53 -7.83
C LYS A 77 -12.85 -8.85 -6.37
N LYS A 78 -13.48 -9.90 -5.85
CA LYS A 78 -13.05 -10.63 -4.65
C LYS A 78 -11.83 -11.47 -5.05
N ASP A 79 -11.06 -11.94 -4.08
CA ASP A 79 -10.03 -13.01 -4.17
C ASP A 79 -8.55 -12.59 -4.07
N ILE A 80 -8.20 -11.30 -3.94
CA ILE A 80 -6.78 -10.88 -3.76
C ILE A 80 -6.45 -10.57 -2.29
N GLN A 81 -7.45 -10.24 -1.46
CA GLN A 81 -7.19 -9.68 -0.13
C GLN A 81 -6.71 -10.73 0.90
N GLN A 82 -7.16 -11.99 0.82
CA GLN A 82 -6.77 -13.02 1.80
C GLN A 82 -5.29 -13.40 1.70
N ASN A 83 -4.75 -13.51 0.48
CA ASN A 83 -3.35 -13.90 0.28
C ASN A 83 -2.34 -12.83 0.73
N GLU A 84 -2.71 -11.54 0.72
CA GLU A 84 -1.81 -10.47 1.19
C GLU A 84 -1.72 -10.49 2.73
N ASP A 85 -2.81 -10.80 3.45
CA ASP A 85 -2.81 -10.82 4.92
C ASP A 85 -2.00 -12.00 5.49
N ASP A 86 -2.02 -13.16 4.81
CA ASP A 86 -1.23 -14.35 5.17
C ASP A 86 0.29 -14.15 4.98
N GLU A 87 0.70 -13.41 3.94
CA GLU A 87 2.12 -13.10 3.67
C GLU A 87 2.73 -12.17 4.74
N TRP A 88 1.93 -11.25 5.30
CA TRP A 88 2.41 -10.32 6.33
C TRP A 88 2.57 -10.97 7.71
N GLU A 89 1.74 -11.97 8.07
CA GLU A 89 1.94 -12.73 9.31
C GLU A 89 3.22 -13.58 9.25
N GLU A 90 3.51 -14.20 8.11
CA GLU A 90 4.72 -15.01 7.91
C GLU A 90 6.01 -14.16 7.99
N ILE A 91 6.02 -12.99 7.35
CA ILE A 91 7.16 -12.06 7.39
C ILE A 91 7.35 -11.50 8.80
N SER A 92 6.26 -11.17 9.51
CA SER A 92 6.32 -10.67 10.89
C SER A 92 6.89 -11.71 11.85
N SER A 93 6.43 -12.96 11.75
CA SER A 93 6.92 -14.09 12.56
C SER A 93 8.41 -14.39 12.31
N THR A 94 8.87 -14.25 11.07
CA THR A 94 10.26 -14.46 10.68
C THR A 94 11.18 -13.39 11.28
N VAL A 95 10.77 -12.12 11.29
CA VAL A 95 11.56 -11.02 11.86
C VAL A 95 11.68 -11.12 13.38
N VAL A 96 10.63 -11.61 14.07
CA VAL A 96 10.67 -11.86 15.52
C VAL A 96 11.67 -12.99 15.88
N SER A 97 11.79 -14.00 15.01
CA SER A 97 12.69 -15.15 15.24
C SER A 97 14.18 -14.84 15.02
N ILE A 98 14.51 -13.78 14.29
CA ILE A 98 15.91 -13.36 14.01
C ILE A 98 16.45 -12.43 15.12
N GLY A 99 15.59 -11.93 16.02
CA GLY A 99 15.94 -10.98 17.09
C GLY A 99 16.26 -11.58 18.46
N VAL A 100 16.35 -12.91 18.59
CA VAL A 100 16.76 -13.60 19.83
C VAL A 100 17.96 -14.49 19.52
N GLY A 101 19.15 -13.89 19.62
CA GLY A 101 20.45 -14.54 19.53
C GLY A 101 21.51 -13.65 20.16
#